data_AF-A0A6A6HAZ8-F1
#
_entry.id   AF-A0A6A6HAZ8-F1
#
_cell.length_a   1.000
_cell.length_b   1.000
_cell.length_c   1.000
_cell.angle_alpha   90.00
_cell.angle_beta   90.00
_cell.angle_gamma   90.00
#
_symmetry.space_group_name_H-M   'P 1'
#
loop_
_entity.id
_entity.type
_entity.pdbx_description
1 polymer ?
#
loop_
_entity_poly.entity_id
_entity_poly.type
_entity_poly.pdbx_seq_one_letter_code
_entity_poly.pdbx_strand_id
1 'polypeptide(L)'
;MALAPKYAGLRLGPEGSKQTVHTLEFFLDYVCPFSAKMFKTLYTTVLPTTTYKRVSPNLTIIFRPQIQPWHPSSTLVHEAALAVQKVAPGSFWAFSEKLFEHQKDYFDVSVVNETRNKIYERLAKLAGSVQGVDEGKIFELLKISDKPGEDGSLNSGNGVTNDLKPIVKVSGAERLGRPELGVGESKNRTDKSCRRTA
;
A
#
# COMPACT_ATOMS: atom_id res chain seq x y z
N MET A 1 11.18 -7.47 3.74
CA MET A 1 11.56 -6.95 2.40
C MET A 1 11.76 -5.44 2.42
N ALA A 2 12.75 -4.92 1.68
CA ALA A 2 12.94 -3.46 1.59
C ALA A 2 11.73 -2.78 0.94
N LEU A 3 11.21 -1.74 1.59
CA LEU A 3 10.10 -0.93 1.09
C LEU A 3 10.66 0.18 0.19
N ALA A 4 10.14 0.32 -1.03
CA ALA A 4 10.60 1.38 -1.93
C ALA A 4 10.35 2.77 -1.31
N PRO A 5 11.26 3.76 -1.47
CA PRO A 5 11.15 5.06 -0.81
C PRO A 5 9.82 5.79 -1.06
N LYS A 6 9.22 5.62 -2.24
CA LYS A 6 7.91 6.21 -2.59
C LYS A 6 6.73 5.70 -1.74
N TYR A 7 6.91 4.61 -1.01
CA TYR A 7 5.91 4.01 -0.13
C TYR A 7 6.15 4.30 1.36
N ALA A 8 6.94 5.33 1.69
CA ALA A 8 7.39 5.62 3.05
C ALA A 8 6.28 5.70 4.12
N GLY A 9 5.06 6.11 3.78
CA GLY A 9 3.98 6.20 4.77
C GLY A 9 3.37 4.85 5.15
N LEU A 10 3.64 3.77 4.38
CA LEU A 10 3.32 2.41 4.81
C LEU A 10 4.21 1.95 5.99
N ARG A 11 5.30 2.68 6.27
CA ARG A 11 6.23 2.38 7.35
C ARG A 11 5.87 3.19 8.60
N LEU A 12 5.93 2.55 9.76
CA LEU A 12 5.91 3.17 11.07
C LEU A 12 7.15 2.71 11.85
N GLY A 13 8.00 3.64 12.25
CA GLY A 13 9.28 3.33 12.89
C GLY A 13 10.18 4.56 13.00
N PRO A 14 11.42 4.39 13.48
CA PRO A 14 12.33 5.51 13.72
C PRO A 14 12.67 6.21 12.40
N GLU A 15 12.66 7.54 12.43
CA GLU A 15 13.01 8.37 11.28
C GLU A 15 14.50 8.22 10.92
N GLY A 16 14.79 8.27 9.61
CA GLY A 16 16.15 8.23 9.07
C GLY A 16 16.66 6.84 8.67
N SER A 17 17.91 6.82 8.18
CA SER A 17 18.62 5.64 7.65
C SER A 17 19.13 4.69 8.73
N LYS A 18 18.69 4.82 9.98
CA LYS A 18 19.06 3.89 11.04
C LYS A 18 18.48 2.52 10.70
N GLN A 19 19.37 1.58 10.48
CA GLN A 19 19.04 0.20 10.16
C GLN A 19 18.36 -0.40 11.39
N THR A 20 17.04 -0.59 11.34
CA THR A 20 16.31 -1.26 12.43
C THR A 20 16.68 -2.73 12.45
N VAL A 21 16.82 -3.28 13.65
CA VAL A 21 17.19 -4.69 13.85
C VAL A 21 16.04 -5.63 13.46
N HIS A 22 14.80 -5.20 13.67
CA HIS A 22 13.61 -6.02 13.44
C HIS A 22 12.61 -5.32 12.51
N THR A 23 11.96 -6.11 11.64
CA THR A 23 10.85 -5.66 10.80
C THR A 23 9.63 -6.54 11.06
N LEU A 24 8.52 -5.93 11.43
CA LEU A 24 7.20 -6.56 11.52
C LEU A 24 6.38 -6.15 10.29
N GLU A 25 6.06 -7.11 9.44
CA GLU A 25 5.19 -6.89 8.29
C GLU A 25 3.75 -7.28 8.63
N PHE A 26 2.82 -6.36 8.42
CA PHE A 26 1.43 -6.48 8.84
C PHE A 26 0.52 -6.47 7.62
N PHE A 27 0.08 -7.66 7.21
CA PHE A 27 -0.75 -7.86 6.02
C PHE A 27 -2.22 -7.64 6.37
N LEU A 28 -2.81 -6.58 5.83
CA LEU A 28 -4.15 -6.14 6.18
C LEU A 28 -4.98 -5.82 4.94
N ASP A 29 -6.26 -6.22 5.00
CA ASP A 29 -7.30 -5.86 4.06
C ASP A 29 -8.30 -4.90 4.72
N TYR A 30 -8.60 -3.77 4.09
CA TYR A 30 -9.53 -2.77 4.65
C TYR A 30 -10.98 -3.23 4.74
N VAL A 31 -11.41 -4.25 3.99
CA VAL A 31 -12.75 -4.83 4.05
C VAL A 31 -12.78 -6.18 4.77
N CYS A 32 -11.68 -6.59 5.42
CA CYS A 32 -11.65 -7.77 6.27
C CYS A 32 -11.89 -7.43 7.75
N PRO A 33 -12.91 -8.00 8.42
CA PRO A 33 -13.19 -7.70 9.82
C PRO A 33 -12.09 -8.19 10.78
N PHE A 34 -11.33 -9.22 10.42
CA PHE A 34 -10.18 -9.67 11.22
C PHE A 34 -9.00 -8.70 11.10
N SER A 35 -8.78 -8.13 9.92
CA SER A 35 -7.76 -7.09 9.71
C SER A 35 -8.08 -5.85 10.53
N ALA A 36 -9.35 -5.46 10.65
CA ALA A 36 -9.77 -4.36 11.52
C ALA A 36 -9.43 -4.62 13.00
N LYS A 37 -9.68 -5.84 13.50
CA LYS A 37 -9.30 -6.22 14.88
C LYS A 37 -7.79 -6.14 15.10
N MET A 38 -7.02 -6.66 14.14
CA MET A 38 -5.56 -6.63 14.17
C MET A 38 -5.01 -5.20 14.16
N PHE A 39 -5.49 -4.37 13.24
CA PHE A 39 -5.10 -2.97 13.14
C PHE A 39 -5.46 -2.20 14.40
N LYS A 40 -6.69 -2.31 14.90
CA LYS A 40 -7.11 -1.63 16.13
C LYS A 40 -6.25 -2.03 17.32
N THR A 41 -5.99 -3.32 17.50
CA THR A 41 -5.11 -3.81 18.57
C THR A 41 -3.71 -3.19 18.47
N LEU A 42 -3.13 -3.18 17.27
CA LEU A 42 -1.83 -2.55 17.05
C LEU A 42 -1.89 -1.05 17.37
N TYR A 43 -2.77 -0.32 16.69
CA TYR A 43 -2.79 1.14 16.62
C TYR A 43 -3.25 1.79 17.93
N THR A 44 -4.32 1.28 18.54
CA THR A 44 -4.92 1.88 19.74
C THR A 44 -4.41 1.28 21.05
N THR A 45 -3.92 0.04 21.02
CA THR A 45 -3.49 -0.65 22.24
C THR A 45 -1.98 -0.79 22.33
N VAL A 46 -1.30 -1.28 21.29
CA VAL A 46 0.14 -1.57 21.35
C VAL A 46 1.00 -0.32 21.18
N LEU A 47 0.79 0.46 20.12
CA LEU A 47 1.61 1.64 19.81
C LEU A 47 1.65 2.68 20.96
N PRO A 48 0.57 2.92 21.72
CA PRO A 48 0.62 3.87 22.84
C PRO A 48 1.41 3.37 24.06
N THR A 49 1.69 2.06 24.18
CA THR A 49 2.34 1.50 25.38
C THR A 49 3.77 1.97 25.58
N THR A 50 4.21 2.01 26.85
CA THR A 50 5.62 2.23 27.20
C THR A 50 6.54 1.12 26.70
N THR A 51 6.02 -0.11 26.58
CA THR A 51 6.76 -1.23 25.99
C THR A 51 7.10 -0.97 24.53
N TYR A 52 6.13 -0.54 23.71
CA TYR A 52 6.40 -0.17 22.32
C TYR A 52 7.44 0.95 22.23
N LYS A 53 7.32 2.00 23.05
CA LYS A 53 8.27 3.13 23.06
C LYS A 53 9.72 2.70 23.37
N ARG A 54 9.93 1.65 24.17
CA ARG A 54 11.27 1.11 24.47
C ARG A 54 11.87 0.34 23.29
N VAL A 55 11.05 -0.36 22.52
CA VAL A 55 11.51 -1.21 21.41
C VAL A 55 11.47 -0.52 20.05
N SER A 56 10.69 0.56 19.92
CA SER A 56 10.51 1.30 18.65
C SER A 56 11.81 1.80 18.02
N PRO A 57 12.89 2.14 18.73
CA PRO A 57 14.16 2.50 18.08
C PRO A 57 14.78 1.36 17.25
N ASN A 58 14.42 0.11 17.54
CA ASN A 58 14.96 -1.09 16.88
C ASN A 58 13.92 -1.84 16.03
N LEU A 59 12.67 -1.37 16.01
CA LEU A 59 11.56 -2.03 15.33
C LEU A 59 10.98 -1.13 14.24
N THR A 60 10.92 -1.66 13.02
CA THR A 60 10.11 -1.10 11.93
C THR A 60 8.84 -1.92 11.76
N ILE A 61 7.69 -1.25 11.66
CA ILE A 61 6.41 -1.86 11.29
C ILE A 61 6.08 -1.43 9.86
N ILE A 62 5.66 -2.37 9.01
CA ILE A 62 5.26 -2.10 7.64
C ILE A 62 3.83 -2.58 7.43
N PHE A 63 2.94 -1.67 7.06
CA PHE A 63 1.62 -2.01 6.55
C PHE A 63 1.76 -2.61 5.14
N ARG A 64 1.28 -3.84 4.95
CA ARG A 64 1.26 -4.53 3.67
C ARG A 64 -0.20 -4.65 3.18
N PRO A 65 -0.62 -3.89 2.17
CA PRO A 65 -1.95 -4.04 1.58
C PRO A 65 -2.19 -5.46 1.06
N GLN A 66 -3.18 -6.15 1.60
CA GLN A 66 -3.54 -7.53 1.24
C GLN A 66 -4.94 -7.53 0.64
N ILE A 67 -5.06 -7.33 -0.68
CA ILE A 67 -6.36 -7.32 -1.34
C ILE A 67 -6.97 -8.74 -1.39
N GLN A 68 -8.20 -8.87 -0.94
CA GLN A 68 -9.02 -10.07 -1.03
C GLN A 68 -9.96 -9.96 -2.25
N PRO A 69 -9.65 -10.64 -3.37
CA PRO A 69 -10.32 -10.39 -4.66
C PRO A 69 -11.79 -10.81 -4.69
N TRP A 70 -12.27 -11.58 -3.72
CA TRP A 70 -13.68 -11.95 -3.58
C TRP A 70 -14.55 -10.83 -3.00
N HIS A 71 -13.95 -9.75 -2.49
CA HIS A 71 -14.62 -8.50 -2.13
C HIS A 71 -14.15 -7.39 -3.08
N PRO A 72 -14.85 -7.09 -4.18
CA PRO A 72 -14.37 -6.16 -5.22
C PRO A 72 -14.02 -4.77 -4.69
N SER A 73 -14.75 -4.30 -3.67
CA SER A 73 -14.50 -3.03 -3.00
C SER A 73 -13.15 -2.95 -2.30
N SER A 74 -12.55 -4.09 -1.90
CA SER A 74 -11.21 -4.15 -1.30
C SER A 74 -10.20 -3.38 -2.14
N THR A 75 -10.20 -3.63 -3.45
CA THR A 75 -9.31 -2.95 -4.40
C THR A 75 -9.49 -1.43 -4.34
N LEU A 76 -10.75 -0.96 -4.35
CA LEU A 76 -11.09 0.47 -4.37
C LEU A 76 -10.63 1.17 -3.08
N VAL A 77 -10.83 0.53 -1.93
CA VAL A 77 -10.43 1.06 -0.63
C VAL A 77 -8.89 1.09 -0.51
N HIS A 78 -8.20 0.08 -1.04
CA HIS A 78 -6.74 0.07 -1.09
C HIS A 78 -6.16 1.13 -2.05
N GLU A 79 -6.80 1.39 -3.18
CA GLU A 79 -6.42 2.48 -4.08
C GLU A 79 -6.53 3.84 -3.39
N ALA A 80 -7.60 4.08 -2.62
CA ALA A 80 -7.73 5.31 -1.83
C ALA A 80 -6.61 5.45 -0.79
N ALA A 81 -6.27 4.38 -0.08
CA ALA A 81 -5.15 4.39 0.87
C ALA A 81 -3.80 4.71 0.17
N LEU A 82 -3.59 4.17 -1.03
CA LEU A 82 -2.40 4.47 -1.83
C LEU A 82 -2.39 5.89 -2.40
N ALA A 83 -3.55 6.47 -2.69
CA ALA A 83 -3.66 7.88 -3.08
C ALA A 83 -3.23 8.79 -1.92
N VAL A 84 -3.67 8.51 -0.69
CA VAL A 84 -3.20 9.24 0.50
C VAL A 84 -1.71 9.02 0.74
N GLN A 85 -1.21 7.79 0.63
CA GLN A 85 0.23 7.51 0.67
C GLN A 85 1.04 8.38 -0.30
N LYS A 86 0.51 8.59 -1.51
CA LYS A 86 1.19 9.32 -2.58
C LYS A 86 1.18 10.83 -2.36
N VAL A 87 0.08 11.39 -1.86
CA VAL A 87 -0.11 12.85 -1.71
C VAL A 87 0.31 13.34 -0.32
N ALA A 88 0.07 12.55 0.72
CA ALA A 88 0.29 12.90 2.12
C ALA A 88 0.76 11.66 2.91
N PRO A 89 1.99 11.16 2.69
CA PRO A 89 2.49 9.92 3.30
C PRO A 89 2.43 9.93 4.84
N GLY A 90 2.62 11.09 5.48
CA GLY A 90 2.51 11.23 6.94
C GLY A 90 1.09 11.00 7.48
N SER A 91 0.07 11.14 6.64
CA SER A 91 -1.34 10.94 7.01
C SER A 91 -1.84 9.52 6.72
N PHE A 92 -1.00 8.64 6.18
CA PHE A 92 -1.40 7.29 5.78
C PHE A 92 -2.05 6.50 6.93
N TRP A 93 -1.38 6.42 8.09
CA TRP A 93 -1.88 5.63 9.22
C TRP A 93 -3.16 6.19 9.86
N ALA A 94 -3.27 7.52 9.94
CA ALA A 94 -4.49 8.18 10.39
C ALA A 94 -5.65 7.91 9.42
N PHE A 95 -5.38 7.88 8.12
CA PHE A 95 -6.40 7.49 7.15
C PHE A 95 -6.73 6.00 7.20
N SER A 96 -5.75 5.12 7.42
CA SER A 96 -6.00 3.69 7.65
C SER A 96 -6.95 3.48 8.84
N GLU A 97 -6.79 4.24 9.93
CA GLU A 97 -7.73 4.23 11.05
C GLU A 97 -9.14 4.61 10.60
N LYS A 98 -9.31 5.71 9.85
CA LYS A 98 -10.62 6.11 9.29
C LYS A 98 -11.24 5.04 8.37
N LEU A 99 -10.46 4.39 7.53
CA LEU A 99 -10.93 3.30 6.69
C LEU A 99 -11.45 2.11 7.52
N PHE A 100 -10.76 1.77 8.61
CA PHE A 100 -11.23 0.71 9.51
C PHE A 100 -12.41 1.12 10.39
N GLU A 101 -12.52 2.39 10.80
CA GLU A 101 -13.68 2.94 11.50
C GLU A 101 -14.94 2.87 10.64
N HIS A 102 -14.81 3.21 9.35
CA HIS A 102 -15.89 3.22 8.36
C HIS A 102 -15.97 1.93 7.52
N GLN A 103 -15.32 0.86 7.95
CA GLN A 103 -15.16 -0.37 7.16
C GLN A 103 -16.50 -0.92 6.62
N LYS A 104 -17.57 -0.89 7.42
CA LYS A 104 -18.89 -1.42 7.04
C LYS A 104 -19.52 -0.68 5.86
N ASP A 105 -19.13 0.57 5.64
CA ASP A 105 -19.64 1.42 4.56
C ASP A 105 -19.16 0.93 3.18
N TYR A 106 -18.16 0.03 3.17
CA TYR A 106 -17.50 -0.50 1.97
C TYR A 106 -17.59 -2.03 1.85
N PHE A 107 -18.40 -2.70 2.68
CA PHE A 107 -18.73 -4.12 2.50
C PHE A 107 -19.65 -4.36 1.31
N ASP A 108 -19.68 -5.59 0.79
CA ASP A 108 -20.38 -5.96 -0.43
C ASP A 108 -21.82 -5.43 -0.48
N VAL A 109 -22.61 -5.68 0.59
CA VAL A 109 -24.01 -5.23 0.68
C VAL A 109 -24.17 -3.71 0.68
N SER A 110 -23.16 -2.97 1.14
CA SER A 110 -23.19 -1.52 1.25
C SER A 110 -22.86 -0.83 -0.07
N VAL A 111 -22.19 -1.51 -1.01
CA VAL A 111 -21.71 -0.91 -2.26
C VAL A 111 -22.25 -1.57 -3.53
N VAL A 112 -23.03 -2.66 -3.41
CA VAL A 112 -23.48 -3.49 -4.54
C VAL A 112 -24.20 -2.70 -5.65
N ASN A 113 -24.87 -1.60 -5.31
CA ASN A 113 -25.63 -0.76 -6.24
C ASN A 113 -24.91 0.54 -6.62
N GLU A 114 -23.65 0.71 -6.21
CA GLU A 114 -22.87 1.92 -6.49
C GLU A 114 -21.95 1.73 -7.68
N THR A 115 -21.78 2.81 -8.45
CA THR A 115 -20.74 2.83 -9.48
C THR A 115 -19.37 3.02 -8.82
N ARG A 116 -18.31 2.55 -9.49
CA ARG A 116 -16.92 2.69 -9.03
C ARG A 116 -16.56 4.14 -8.67
N ASN A 117 -16.94 5.11 -9.51
CA ASN A 117 -16.63 6.52 -9.26
C ASN A 117 -17.41 7.09 -8.06
N LYS A 118 -18.63 6.62 -7.77
CA LYS A 118 -19.36 7.02 -6.55
C LYS A 118 -18.70 6.52 -5.28
N ILE A 119 -18.15 5.30 -5.29
CA ILE A 119 -17.37 4.78 -4.17
C ILE A 119 -16.09 5.63 -3.98
N TYR A 120 -15.42 6.01 -5.08
CA TYR A 120 -14.25 6.89 -4.99
C TYR A 120 -14.55 8.30 -4.51
N GLU A 121 -15.68 8.90 -4.90
CA GLU A 121 -16.13 10.19 -4.33
C GLU A 121 -16.25 10.09 -2.80
N ARG A 122 -16.89 9.03 -2.29
CA ARG A 122 -17.03 8.79 -0.84
C ARG A 122 -15.68 8.55 -0.16
N LEU A 123 -14.79 7.76 -0.77
CA LEU A 123 -13.45 7.49 -0.25
C LEU A 123 -12.57 8.76 -0.21
N ALA A 124 -12.65 9.60 -1.25
CA ALA A 124 -11.93 10.86 -1.29
C ALA A 124 -12.44 11.83 -0.21
N LYS A 125 -13.76 11.91 -0.02
CA LYS A 125 -14.37 12.69 1.07
C LYS A 125 -13.94 12.19 2.45
N LEU A 126 -13.91 10.87 2.65
CA LEU A 126 -13.40 10.29 3.90
C LEU A 126 -11.92 10.64 4.10
N ALA A 127 -11.12 10.60 3.03
CA ALA A 127 -9.71 11.00 3.08
C ALA A 127 -9.54 12.48 3.46
N GLY A 128 -10.38 13.37 2.92
CA GLY A 128 -10.40 14.80 3.25
C GLY A 128 -10.75 15.11 4.72
N SER A 129 -11.30 14.15 5.47
CA SER A 129 -11.50 14.30 6.92
C SER A 129 -10.20 14.19 7.74
N VAL A 130 -9.11 13.72 7.14
CA VAL A 130 -7.80 13.57 7.77
C VAL A 130 -6.97 14.83 7.56
N GLN A 131 -6.35 15.33 8.64
CA GLN A 131 -5.52 16.53 8.57
C GLN A 131 -4.41 16.40 7.52
N GLY A 132 -4.27 17.44 6.69
CA GLY A 132 -3.24 17.52 5.66
C GLY A 132 -3.56 16.76 4.37
N VAL A 133 -4.76 16.21 4.22
CA VAL A 133 -5.19 15.50 3.00
C VAL A 133 -6.19 16.36 2.22
N ASP A 134 -5.94 16.54 0.92
CA ASP A 134 -6.79 17.30 0.01
C ASP A 134 -7.76 16.35 -0.72
N GLU A 135 -9.07 16.45 -0.43
CA GLU A 135 -10.11 15.61 -1.04
C GLU A 135 -10.07 15.64 -2.58
N GLY A 136 -9.91 16.82 -3.17
CA GLY A 136 -9.90 17.01 -4.62
C GLY A 136 -8.77 16.24 -5.29
N LYS A 137 -7.54 16.37 -4.76
CA LYS A 137 -6.36 15.63 -5.25
C LYS A 137 -6.52 14.12 -5.10
N ILE A 138 -7.14 13.67 -4.01
CA ILE A 138 -7.42 12.24 -3.84
C ILE A 138 -8.42 11.78 -4.90
N PHE A 139 -9.52 12.50 -5.10
CA PHE A 139 -10.51 12.13 -6.10
C PHE A 139 -9.94 12.14 -7.53
N GLU A 140 -9.11 13.13 -7.86
CA GLU A 140 -8.41 13.19 -9.15
C GLU A 140 -7.52 11.98 -9.42
N LEU A 141 -6.85 11.46 -8.39
CA LEU A 141 -6.04 10.25 -8.50
C LEU A 141 -6.88 8.98 -8.64
N LEU A 142 -8.12 8.97 -8.15
CA LEU A 142 -8.96 7.77 -8.09
C LEU A 142 -9.93 7.64 -9.25
N LYS A 143 -10.51 8.75 -9.70
CA LYS A 143 -11.58 8.77 -10.72
C LYS A 143 -11.15 8.02 -11.98
N ILE A 144 -12.08 7.25 -12.52
CA ILE A 144 -11.94 6.58 -13.82
C ILE A 144 -12.62 7.42 -14.89
N SER A 145 -11.89 7.67 -15.98
CA SER A 145 -12.42 8.35 -17.17
C SER A 145 -13.53 7.52 -17.81
N ASP A 146 -14.59 8.18 -18.25
CA ASP A 146 -15.66 7.61 -19.09
C ASP A 146 -15.30 7.64 -20.59
N LYS A 147 -14.14 8.20 -20.93
CA LYS A 147 -13.60 8.30 -22.28
C LYS A 147 -12.34 7.44 -22.44
N PRO A 148 -12.10 6.87 -23.64
CA PRO A 148 -10.84 6.22 -23.97
C PRO A 148 -9.62 7.13 -23.72
N GLY A 149 -8.47 6.53 -23.47
CA GLY A 149 -7.19 7.24 -23.46
C GLY A 149 -6.86 7.84 -24.83
N GLU A 150 -5.86 8.75 -24.86
CA GLU A 150 -5.41 9.39 -26.11
C GLU A 150 -4.93 8.36 -27.15
N ASP A 151 -4.43 7.21 -26.69
CA ASP A 151 -4.01 6.06 -27.49
C ASP A 151 -5.18 5.09 -27.84
N GLY A 152 -6.42 5.44 -27.47
CA GLY A 152 -7.59 4.58 -27.62
C GLY A 152 -7.73 3.50 -26.53
N SER A 153 -6.89 3.50 -25.50
CA SER A 153 -6.99 2.52 -24.41
C SER A 153 -8.33 2.59 -23.66
N LEU A 154 -8.91 1.42 -23.37
CA LEU A 154 -10.15 1.28 -22.60
C LEU A 154 -9.93 0.85 -21.14
N ASN A 155 -8.68 0.50 -20.79
CA ASN A 155 -8.28 -0.04 -19.48
C ASN A 155 -7.13 0.78 -18.85
N SER A 156 -7.27 2.10 -18.86
CA SER A 156 -6.22 3.02 -18.42
C SER A 156 -6.00 3.01 -16.90
N GLY A 157 -6.98 2.52 -16.12
CA GLY A 157 -6.93 2.53 -14.66
C GLY A 157 -7.02 3.94 -14.08
N ASN A 158 -6.47 4.12 -12.88
CA ASN A 158 -6.40 5.40 -12.17
C ASN A 158 -4.95 5.77 -11.82
N GLY A 159 -4.75 6.94 -11.19
CA GLY A 159 -3.43 7.51 -10.85
C GLY A 159 -2.58 6.71 -9.86
N VAL A 160 -3.13 5.63 -9.28
CA VAL A 160 -2.45 4.74 -8.33
C VAL A 160 -2.38 3.29 -8.80
N THR A 161 -2.94 2.96 -9.96
CA THR A 161 -2.96 1.59 -10.49
C THR A 161 -1.55 0.99 -10.63
N ASN A 162 -0.58 1.78 -11.09
CA ASN A 162 0.81 1.33 -11.21
C ASN A 162 1.52 1.18 -9.85
N ASP A 163 1.01 1.83 -8.81
CA ASP A 163 1.50 1.67 -7.44
C ASP A 163 0.92 0.42 -6.77
N LEU A 164 -0.32 0.05 -7.10
CA LEU A 164 -1.00 -1.14 -6.58
C LEU A 164 -0.39 -2.45 -7.09
N LYS A 165 -0.01 -2.52 -8.38
CA LYS A 165 0.56 -3.71 -9.03
C LYS A 165 1.73 -4.36 -8.25
N PRO A 166 2.84 -3.65 -7.94
CA PRO A 166 3.95 -4.24 -7.21
C PRO A 166 3.58 -4.61 -5.76
N ILE A 167 2.67 -3.87 -5.13
CA ILE A 167 2.24 -4.13 -3.75
C ILE A 167 1.48 -5.47 -3.67
N VAL A 168 0.52 -5.69 -4.58
CA VAL A 168 -0.23 -6.96 -4.64
C VAL A 168 0.69 -8.14 -4.92
N LYS A 169 1.74 -7.96 -5.75
CA LYS A 169 2.73 -9.00 -6.02
C LYS A 169 3.47 -9.44 -4.75
N VAL A 170 3.90 -8.50 -3.90
CA VAL A 170 4.59 -8.82 -2.63
C VAL A 170 3.67 -9.62 -1.71
N SER A 171 2.44 -9.15 -1.54
CA SER A 171 1.39 -9.79 -0.75
C SER A 171 1.02 -11.21 -1.20
N GLY A 172 1.13 -11.51 -2.50
CA GLY A 172 0.93 -12.86 -3.05
C GLY A 172 2.17 -13.75 -3.05
N ALA A 173 3.35 -13.18 -3.28
CA ALA A 173 4.61 -13.92 -3.43
C ALA A 173 5.10 -14.55 -2.12
N GLU A 174 4.76 -13.97 -0.97
CA GLU A 174 5.24 -14.47 0.33
C GLU A 174 4.54 -15.77 0.78
N ARG A 175 3.39 -16.11 0.16
CA ARG A 175 2.70 -17.40 0.39
C ARG A 175 3.24 -18.55 -0.44
N LEU A 176 3.95 -18.25 -1.53
CA LEU A 176 4.54 -19.23 -2.42
C LEU A 176 6.03 -18.98 -2.36
N GLY A 177 6.74 -19.52 -1.37
CA GLY A 177 8.19 -19.42 -1.26
C GLY A 177 8.83 -19.66 -2.63
N ARG A 178 9.20 -18.57 -3.31
CA ARG A 178 9.55 -18.65 -4.73
C ARG A 178 11.06 -18.61 -4.85
N PRO A 179 11.68 -19.61 -5.48
CA PRO A 179 13.03 -19.46 -6.01
C PRO A 179 12.98 -18.36 -7.08
N GLU A 180 13.92 -17.42 -7.01
CA GLU A 180 14.12 -16.43 -8.05
C GLU A 180 14.52 -17.15 -9.36
N LEU A 181 13.56 -17.41 -10.23
CA LEU A 181 13.82 -17.60 -11.66
C LEU A 181 13.74 -16.23 -12.33
N GLY A 182 14.75 -15.41 -12.06
CA GLY A 182 15.14 -14.32 -12.93
C GLY A 182 16.18 -14.86 -13.90
N VAL A 183 15.81 -15.01 -15.17
CA VAL A 183 16.78 -15.23 -16.24
C VAL A 183 17.63 -13.96 -16.34
N GLY A 184 18.80 -13.99 -15.70
CA GLY A 184 19.84 -13.00 -15.92
C GLY A 184 20.39 -13.20 -17.33
N GLU A 185 20.10 -12.28 -18.24
CA GLU A 185 20.89 -12.12 -19.45
C GLU A 185 22.33 -11.79 -19.06
N SER A 186 23.17 -12.82 -19.06
CA SER A 186 24.63 -12.71 -19.06
C SER A 186 25.07 -12.02 -20.35
N LYS A 187 25.16 -10.69 -20.34
CA LYS A 187 25.88 -9.95 -21.37
C LYS A 187 27.39 -10.13 -21.17
N ASN A 188 27.95 -11.02 -21.98
CA ASN A 188 29.33 -11.07 -22.49
C ASN A 188 30.42 -10.43 -21.62
N ARG A 189 31.06 -11.27 -20.79
CA ARG A 189 32.44 -11.04 -20.36
C ARG A 189 33.35 -11.48 -21.52
N THR A 190 33.81 -10.53 -22.31
CA THR A 190 34.85 -10.78 -23.30
C THR A 190 36.16 -11.01 -22.57
N ASP A 191 36.70 -12.21 -22.78
CA ASP A 191 38.05 -12.61 -22.44
C ASP A 191 39.04 -11.62 -23.07
N LYS A 192 39.82 -10.93 -22.23
CA LYS A 192 41.09 -10.32 -22.65
C LYS A 192 42.19 -10.84 -21.74
N SER A 193 42.91 -11.80 -22.31
CA SER A 193 44.24 -12.23 -21.92
C SER A 193 45.12 -11.07 -21.44
N CYS A 194 45.68 -11.19 -20.25
CA CYS A 194 46.85 -10.42 -19.86
C CYS A 194 47.99 -11.40 -19.54
N ARG A 195 48.84 -11.64 -20.54
CA ARG A 195 50.23 -12.10 -20.33
C ARG A 195 51.02 -10.98 -19.66
N ARG A 196 51.88 -11.33 -18.70
CA ARG A 196 53.23 -10.78 -18.38
C ARG A 196 53.69 -11.43 -17.07
N THR A 197 54.52 -12.47 -17.12
CA THR A 197 56.00 -12.44 -16.92
C THR A 197 56.44 -11.92 -15.55
N ALA A 198 56.85 -12.83 -14.67
CA ALA A 198 58.24 -13.04 -14.24
C ALA A 198 58.36 -14.45 -13.65
#